data_AF-A0A8I1Y1P9-F1
#
_entry.id   AF-A0A8I1Y1P9-F1
#
_cell.length_a   1.000
_cell.length_b   1.000
_cell.length_c   1.000
_cell.angle_alpha   90.00
_cell.angle_beta   90.00
_cell.angle_gamma   90.00
#
_symmetry.space_group_name_H-M   'P 1'
#
loop_
_entity.id
_entity.type
_entity.pdbx_description
1 polymer ?
#
loop_
_entity_poly.entity_id
_entity_poly.type
_entity_poly.pdbx_seq_one_letter_code
_entity_poly.pdbx_strand_id
1 'polypeptide(L)'
;MNLTVYGFYKKQNYDEDKTIVVVTFPKNNFPGSGMMIDGHIHRGTTQFAGEVSFLPYGISREEQFAQLHRQDTFVALAAKTIMSLIAIVNPETVALTGELVREEHIKGIYNQCKGVIPDEHMPQIMVLNHPHEHYINGLIAVTLESLSYNFQLVEKRH
;
A
#
# COMPACT_ATOMS: atom_id res chain seq x y z
N MET A 1 -8.81 -0.80 -0.41
CA MET A 1 -7.45 -0.21 -0.49
C MET A 1 -7.11 0.46 -1.82
N ASN A 2 -7.48 -0.12 -2.97
CA ASN A 2 -7.13 0.44 -4.29
C ASN A 2 -7.53 1.91 -4.51
N LEU A 3 -8.71 2.33 -4.03
CA LEU A 3 -9.13 3.74 -4.14
C LEU A 3 -8.30 4.65 -3.23
N THR A 4 -7.95 4.19 -2.02
CA THR A 4 -7.11 4.94 -1.08
C THR A 4 -5.72 5.17 -1.65
N VAL A 5 -5.06 4.14 -2.20
CA VAL A 5 -3.74 4.31 -2.85
C VAL A 5 -3.84 5.22 -4.07
N TYR A 6 -4.92 5.12 -4.84
CA TYR A 6 -5.13 5.96 -6.02
C TYR A 6 -5.28 7.44 -5.65
N GLY A 7 -6.15 7.76 -4.70
CA GLY A 7 -6.33 9.14 -4.25
C GLY A 7 -5.13 9.67 -3.46
N PHE A 8 -4.32 8.80 -2.84
CA PHE A 8 -3.02 9.19 -2.29
C PHE A 8 -2.03 9.53 -3.40
N TYR A 9 -1.89 8.67 -4.41
CA TYR A 9 -1.03 8.87 -5.58
C TYR A 9 -1.34 10.18 -6.31
N LYS A 10 -2.62 10.42 -6.64
CA LYS A 10 -3.05 11.63 -7.36
C LYS A 10 -2.79 12.93 -6.59
N LYS A 11 -2.70 12.88 -5.25
CA LYS A 11 -2.40 14.06 -4.42
C LYS A 11 -0.91 14.41 -4.43
N GLN A 12 -0.02 13.47 -4.76
CA GLN A 12 1.43 13.69 -4.73
C GLN A 12 1.93 14.53 -5.91
N ASN A 13 1.15 14.64 -7.00
CA ASN A 13 1.53 15.35 -8.23
C ASN A 13 2.93 14.94 -8.72
N TYR A 14 3.19 13.63 -8.81
CA TYR A 14 4.45 13.14 -9.34
C TYR A 14 4.69 13.60 -10.78
N ASP A 15 5.92 14.06 -11.06
CA ASP A 15 6.35 14.45 -12.41
C ASP A 15 6.51 13.25 -13.35
N GLU A 16 6.83 12.08 -12.78
CA GLU A 16 7.01 10.80 -13.48
C GLU A 16 6.21 9.70 -12.80
N ASP A 17 5.89 8.64 -13.54
CA ASP A 17 5.17 7.50 -12.99
C ASP A 17 5.97 6.81 -11.87
N LYS A 18 5.35 6.68 -10.70
CA LYS A 18 5.96 6.07 -9.51
C LYS A 18 5.27 4.79 -9.12
N THR A 19 6.04 3.93 -8.45
CA THR A 19 5.53 2.76 -7.74
C THR A 19 5.41 3.09 -6.26
N ILE A 20 4.21 2.97 -5.70
CA ILE A 20 3.93 3.23 -4.28
C ILE A 20 2.97 2.20 -3.70
N VAL A 21 3.04 2.02 -2.39
CA VAL A 21 2.15 1.10 -1.67
C VAL A 21 1.51 1.81 -0.48
N VAL A 22 0.20 1.62 -0.31
CA VAL A 22 -0.50 1.95 0.95
C VAL A 22 -0.87 0.64 1.65
N VAL A 23 -0.39 0.44 2.87
CA VAL A 23 -0.68 -0.75 3.70
C VAL A 23 -1.60 -0.32 4.85
N THR A 24 -2.69 -1.05 5.06
CA THR A 24 -3.60 -0.85 6.18
C THR A 24 -3.42 -1.92 7.25
N PHE A 25 -3.33 -1.51 8.51
CA PHE A 25 -3.32 -2.36 9.71
C PHE A 25 -4.56 -2.03 10.56
N PRO A 26 -5.74 -2.50 10.16
CA PRO A 26 -6.99 -2.20 10.84
C PRO A 26 -7.10 -2.90 12.20
N LYS A 27 -7.80 -2.30 13.15
CA LYS A 27 -8.18 -3.02 14.39
C LYS A 27 -9.20 -4.12 14.07
N ASN A 28 -9.02 -5.28 14.68
CA ASN A 28 -9.87 -6.48 14.58
C ASN A 28 -9.95 -7.13 13.19
N ASN A 29 -9.09 -6.74 12.25
CA ASN A 29 -9.04 -7.32 10.91
C ASN A 29 -7.60 -7.59 10.48
N PHE A 30 -7.42 -8.41 9.45
CA PHE A 30 -6.10 -8.66 8.87
C PHE A 30 -5.63 -7.50 8.00
N PRO A 31 -4.30 -7.31 7.84
CA PRO A 31 -3.76 -6.26 7.02
C PRO A 31 -3.97 -6.54 5.53
N GLY A 32 -4.12 -5.46 4.78
CA GLY A 32 -4.21 -5.45 3.33
C GLY A 32 -3.44 -4.27 2.76
N SER A 33 -3.27 -4.23 1.45
CA SER A 33 -2.57 -3.13 0.78
C SER A 33 -3.21 -2.79 -0.56
N GLY A 34 -2.99 -1.56 -0.99
CA GLY A 34 -3.25 -1.10 -2.34
C GLY A 34 -1.94 -0.64 -2.95
N MET A 35 -1.72 -0.95 -4.22
CA MET A 35 -0.47 -0.67 -4.91
C MET A 35 -0.72 0.10 -6.20
N MET A 36 0.10 1.12 -6.41
CA MET A 36 0.32 1.71 -7.72
C MET A 36 1.67 1.20 -8.21
N ILE A 37 1.70 0.59 -9.39
CA ILE A 37 2.94 0.15 -10.04
C ILE A 37 3.03 0.91 -11.35
N ASP A 38 4.13 1.66 -11.51
CA ASP A 38 4.40 2.51 -12.67
C ASP A 38 3.17 3.35 -13.06
N GLY A 39 2.60 4.05 -12.09
CA GLY A 39 1.43 4.93 -12.31
C GLY A 39 0.07 4.24 -12.46
N HIS A 40 0.00 2.91 -12.35
CA HIS A 40 -1.25 2.16 -12.55
C HIS A 40 -1.68 1.37 -11.31
N ILE A 41 -2.99 1.32 -11.04
CA ILE A 41 -3.52 0.48 -9.96
C ILE A 41 -3.23 -1.00 -10.28
N HIS A 42 -2.47 -1.67 -9.42
CA HIS A 42 -2.22 -3.09 -9.56
C HIS A 42 -3.22 -3.92 -8.75
N ARG A 43 -4.04 -4.73 -9.45
CA ARG A 43 -5.09 -5.57 -8.83
C ARG A 43 -4.75 -7.06 -8.83
N GLY A 44 -3.87 -7.49 -9.73
CA GLY A 44 -3.66 -8.90 -10.03
C GLY A 44 -4.85 -9.56 -10.75
N THR A 45 -4.65 -10.78 -11.25
CA THR A 45 -5.60 -11.48 -12.13
C THR A 45 -6.96 -11.72 -11.49
N THR A 46 -6.98 -12.14 -10.23
CA THR A 46 -8.20 -12.44 -9.46
C THR A 46 -8.58 -11.32 -8.48
N GLN A 47 -8.00 -10.13 -8.65
CA GLN A 47 -8.15 -9.01 -7.71
C GLN A 47 -7.58 -9.26 -6.30
N PHE A 48 -6.65 -10.21 -6.18
CA PHE A 48 -6.04 -10.62 -4.91
C PHE A 48 -4.72 -9.91 -4.59
N ALA A 49 -4.20 -9.10 -5.51
CA ALA A 49 -2.94 -8.40 -5.25
C ALA A 49 -3.08 -7.44 -4.07
N GLY A 50 -2.10 -7.49 -3.16
CA GLY A 50 -2.08 -6.65 -1.97
C GLY A 50 -2.68 -7.29 -0.72
N GLU A 51 -3.16 -8.54 -0.80
CA GLU A 51 -3.58 -9.34 0.37
C GLU A 51 -2.39 -9.83 1.20
N VAL A 52 -1.68 -8.88 1.81
CA VAL A 52 -0.41 -9.09 2.54
C VAL A 52 -0.55 -9.94 3.81
N SER A 53 -1.77 -10.18 4.28
CA SER A 53 -2.03 -11.13 5.36
C SER A 53 -1.72 -12.58 4.98
N PHE A 54 -1.66 -12.91 3.69
CA PHE A 54 -1.34 -14.24 3.18
C PHE A 54 0.15 -14.46 2.89
N LEU A 55 1.03 -13.49 3.21
CA LEU A 55 2.48 -13.68 3.10
C LEU A 55 2.95 -14.86 3.98
N PRO A 56 4.06 -15.53 3.63
CA PRO A 56 4.54 -16.70 4.35
C PRO A 56 5.23 -16.31 5.68
N TYR A 57 4.47 -15.87 6.68
CA TYR A 57 5.01 -15.45 7.98
C TYR A 57 5.62 -16.59 8.82
N GLY A 58 5.34 -17.85 8.46
CA GLY A 58 5.81 -19.04 9.18
C GLY A 58 5.05 -19.33 10.48
N ILE A 59 3.87 -18.73 10.66
CA ILE A 59 2.99 -18.85 11.83
C ILE A 59 1.55 -19.10 11.38
N SER A 60 0.69 -19.55 12.31
CA SER A 60 -0.74 -19.73 12.01
C SER A 60 -1.45 -18.38 11.82
N ARG A 61 -2.65 -18.39 11.20
CA ARG A 61 -3.47 -17.17 11.06
C ARG A 61 -3.90 -16.61 12.41
N GLU A 62 -4.25 -17.46 13.35
CA GLU A 62 -4.66 -17.07 14.71
C GLU A 62 -3.50 -16.40 15.44
N GLU A 63 -2.30 -16.97 15.32
CA GLU A 63 -1.09 -16.40 15.89
C GLU A 63 -0.72 -15.06 15.23
N GLN A 64 -0.79 -14.99 13.90
CA GLN A 64 -0.59 -13.75 13.16
C GLN A 64 -1.55 -12.66 13.63
N PHE A 65 -2.84 -12.98 13.75
CA PHE A 65 -3.84 -12.04 14.23
C PHE A 65 -3.53 -11.57 15.65
N ALA A 66 -3.20 -12.48 16.56
CA ALA A 66 -2.86 -12.14 17.94
C ALA A 66 -1.61 -11.24 18.02
N GLN A 67 -0.56 -11.56 17.28
CA GLN A 67 0.69 -10.79 17.27
C GLN A 67 0.52 -9.40 16.64
N LEU A 68 -0.30 -9.25 15.59
CA LEU A 68 -0.61 -7.94 15.02
C LEU A 68 -1.28 -6.99 16.04
N HIS A 69 -2.01 -7.54 17.02
CA HIS A 69 -2.75 -6.77 18.02
C HIS A 69 -1.97 -6.55 19.33
N ARG A 70 -0.70 -6.97 19.39
CA ARG A 70 0.17 -6.77 20.55
C ARG A 70 1.29 -5.79 20.23
N GLN A 71 1.55 -4.85 21.13
CA GLN A 71 2.56 -3.80 20.93
C GLN A 71 3.99 -4.35 20.76
N ASP A 72 4.32 -5.46 21.43
CA ASP A 72 5.66 -6.05 21.42
C ASP A 72 5.99 -6.83 20.14
N THR A 73 4.98 -7.27 19.39
CA THR A 73 5.14 -8.13 18.20
C THR A 73 4.67 -7.46 16.90
N PHE A 74 3.82 -6.43 16.99
CA PHE A 74 3.32 -5.68 15.82
C PHE A 74 4.45 -5.20 14.89
N VAL A 75 5.46 -4.53 15.44
CA VAL A 75 6.57 -3.96 14.65
C VAL A 75 7.28 -5.03 13.83
N ALA A 76 7.49 -6.21 14.41
CA ALA A 76 8.18 -7.31 13.73
C ALA A 76 7.35 -7.89 12.57
N LEU A 77 6.04 -8.05 12.76
CA LEU A 77 5.16 -8.50 11.69
C LEU A 77 5.00 -7.44 10.58
N ALA A 78 4.80 -6.18 10.95
CA ALA A 78 4.71 -5.09 10.00
C ALA A 78 6.01 -4.95 9.17
N ALA A 79 7.19 -5.11 9.80
CA ALA A 79 8.46 -5.12 9.09
C ALA A 79 8.55 -6.26 8.08
N LYS A 80 8.13 -7.49 8.43
CA LYS A 80 8.07 -8.61 7.47
C LYS A 80 7.16 -8.32 6.28
N THR A 81 6.01 -7.69 6.53
CA THR A 81 5.11 -7.24 5.46
C THR A 81 5.82 -6.27 4.53
N ILE A 82 6.46 -5.23 5.08
CA ILE A 82 7.10 -4.18 4.29
C ILE A 82 8.34 -4.71 3.55
N MET A 83 9.19 -5.51 4.18
CA MET A 83 10.33 -6.16 3.50
C MET A 83 9.89 -6.96 2.28
N SER A 84 8.77 -7.69 2.40
CA SER A 84 8.21 -8.44 1.27
C SER A 84 7.74 -7.52 0.14
N LEU A 85 7.08 -6.41 0.47
CA LEU A 85 6.65 -5.41 -0.51
C LEU A 85 7.83 -4.71 -1.16
N ILE A 86 8.91 -4.43 -0.42
CA ILE A 86 10.13 -3.86 -0.98
C ILE A 86 10.74 -4.83 -1.99
N ALA A 87 10.90 -6.10 -1.62
CA ALA A 87 11.53 -7.10 -2.47
C ALA A 87 10.73 -7.41 -3.75
N ILE A 88 9.40 -7.38 -3.69
CA ILE A 88 8.54 -7.78 -4.81
C ILE A 88 8.21 -6.59 -5.73
N VAL A 89 8.01 -5.41 -5.15
CA VAL A 89 7.44 -4.25 -5.87
C VAL A 89 8.40 -3.07 -5.95
N ASN A 90 9.46 -3.04 -5.12
CA ASN A 90 10.44 -1.95 -5.05
C ASN A 90 9.80 -0.53 -5.07
N PRO A 91 8.93 -0.21 -4.10
CA PRO A 91 8.22 1.05 -4.10
C PRO A 91 9.12 2.22 -3.71
N GLU A 92 8.83 3.40 -4.23
CA GLU A 92 9.44 4.65 -3.77
C GLU A 92 8.92 5.04 -2.38
N THR A 93 7.64 4.75 -2.11
CA THR A 93 6.98 5.09 -0.84
C THR A 93 6.08 3.96 -0.36
N VAL A 94 6.16 3.68 0.94
CA VAL A 94 5.26 2.81 1.69
C VAL A 94 4.53 3.63 2.75
N ALA A 95 3.28 3.97 2.47
CA ALA A 95 2.41 4.68 3.40
C ALA A 95 1.61 3.69 4.26
N LEU A 96 1.65 3.86 5.58
CA LEU A 96 0.98 2.98 6.54
C LEU A 96 -0.25 3.66 7.12
N THR A 97 -1.35 2.93 7.23
CA THR A 97 -2.60 3.44 7.80
C THR A 97 -3.29 2.39 8.66
N GLY A 98 -4.35 2.77 9.37
CA GLY A 98 -5.14 1.89 10.22
C GLY A 98 -4.87 2.13 11.70
N GLU A 99 -5.72 1.57 12.56
CA GLU A 99 -5.74 1.89 13.98
C GLU A 99 -4.61 1.23 14.79
N LEU A 100 -3.93 0.21 14.24
CA LEU A 100 -2.82 -0.48 14.91
C LEU A 100 -1.48 0.22 14.71
N VAL A 101 -1.30 0.99 13.63
CA VAL A 101 -0.05 1.68 13.32
C VAL A 101 -0.02 3.09 13.93
N ARG A 102 1.15 3.49 14.43
CA ARG A 102 1.43 4.82 14.98
C ARG A 102 2.81 5.27 14.52
N GLU A 103 3.06 6.58 14.56
CA GLU A 103 4.35 7.18 14.19
C GLU A 103 5.53 6.58 14.96
N GLU A 104 5.33 6.24 16.23
CA GLU A 104 6.33 5.60 17.09
C GLU A 104 6.84 4.25 16.55
N HIS A 105 6.01 3.54 15.77
CA HIS A 105 6.37 2.25 15.17
C HIS A 105 7.31 2.40 13.96
N ILE A 106 7.30 3.54 13.28
CA ILE A 106 8.00 3.74 11.99
C ILE A 106 9.49 3.49 12.11
N LYS A 107 10.13 4.04 13.14
CA LYS A 107 11.57 3.85 13.38
C LYS A 107 11.92 2.38 13.59
N GLY A 108 11.09 1.65 14.35
CA GLY A 108 11.29 0.22 14.61
C GLY A 108 11.16 -0.61 13.33
N ILE A 109 10.13 -0.33 12.53
CA ILE A 109 9.88 -1.00 11.26
C ILE A 109 11.02 -0.73 10.27
N TYR A 110 11.41 0.53 10.12
CA TYR A 110 12.49 0.96 9.24
C TYR A 110 13.81 0.25 9.59
N ASN A 111 14.19 0.23 10.87
CA ASN A 111 15.43 -0.41 11.32
C ASN A 111 15.44 -1.92 11.05
N GLN A 112 14.32 -2.61 11.22
CA GLN A 112 14.24 -4.03 10.88
C GLN A 112 14.36 -4.27 9.38
N CYS A 113 13.71 -3.44 8.55
CA CYS A 113 13.84 -3.52 7.10
C CYS A 113 15.30 -3.28 6.68
N LYS A 114 15.95 -2.25 7.22
CA LYS A 114 17.35 -1.90 6.96
C LYS A 114 18.35 -3.00 7.34
N GLY A 115 18.00 -3.87 8.28
CA GLY A 115 18.81 -5.03 8.64
C GLY A 115 18.86 -6.12 7.56
N VAL A 116 17.98 -6.07 6.55
CA VAL A 116 17.84 -7.09 5.51
C VAL A 116 17.93 -6.49 4.10
N ILE A 117 17.33 -5.31 3.90
CA ILE A 117 17.24 -4.62 2.61
C ILE A 117 18.43 -3.64 2.46
N PRO A 118 19.15 -3.66 1.32
CA PRO A 118 20.19 -2.67 1.02
C PRO A 118 19.66 -1.22 1.05
N ASP A 119 20.50 -0.29 1.51
CA ASP A 119 20.13 1.14 1.67
C ASP A 119 19.59 1.78 0.37
N GLU A 120 20.10 1.37 -0.79
CA GLU A 120 19.67 1.86 -2.11
C GLU A 120 18.24 1.46 -2.52
N HIS A 121 17.65 0.45 -1.85
CA HIS A 121 16.29 -0.02 -2.10
C HIS A 121 15.32 0.36 -0.98
N MET A 122 15.76 1.14 0.01
CA MET A 122 14.90 1.54 1.12
C MET A 122 13.90 2.61 0.69
N PRO A 123 12.58 2.36 0.82
CA PRO A 123 11.56 3.35 0.50
C PRO A 123 11.46 4.43 1.58
N GLN A 124 10.76 5.51 1.26
CA GLN A 124 10.18 6.37 2.29
C GLN A 124 9.05 5.63 3.01
N ILE A 125 9.08 5.59 4.34
CA ILE A 125 8.04 4.96 5.15
C ILE A 125 7.38 6.04 6.02
N MET A 126 6.06 6.18 5.93
CA MET A 126 5.31 7.22 6.63
C MET A 126 3.94 6.74 7.12
N VAL A 127 3.37 7.40 8.13
CA VAL A 127 1.96 7.19 8.51
C VAL A 127 1.06 8.12 7.71
N LEU A 128 -0.06 7.58 7.23
CA LEU A 128 -1.10 8.30 6.53
C LEU A 128 -2.23 8.64 7.50
N ASN A 129 -2.24 9.88 8.02
CA ASN A 129 -3.12 10.26 9.12
C ASN A 129 -4.61 10.49 8.74
N HIS A 130 -4.99 10.45 7.45
CA HIS A 130 -6.38 10.64 7.01
C HIS A 130 -6.73 9.79 5.77
N PRO A 131 -6.75 8.44 5.89
CA PRO A 131 -6.97 7.55 4.74
C PRO A 131 -8.34 7.75 4.07
N HIS A 132 -9.33 8.26 4.81
CA HIS A 132 -10.68 8.50 4.29
C HIS A 132 -10.70 9.59 3.21
N GLU A 133 -9.95 10.68 3.37
CA GLU A 133 -9.87 11.72 2.34
C GLU A 133 -9.29 11.17 1.04
N HIS A 134 -8.21 10.39 1.16
CA HIS A 134 -7.60 9.72 0.01
C HIS A 134 -8.55 8.72 -0.64
N TYR A 135 -9.33 7.98 0.15
CA TYR A 135 -10.37 7.09 -0.39
C TYR A 135 -11.41 7.86 -1.21
N ILE A 136 -11.96 8.96 -0.68
CA ILE A 136 -12.95 9.78 -1.38
C ILE A 136 -12.35 10.39 -2.66
N ASN A 137 -11.15 10.94 -2.58
CA ASN A 137 -10.47 11.50 -3.75
C ASN A 137 -10.23 10.44 -4.83
N GLY A 138 -9.82 9.24 -4.44
CA GLY A 138 -9.65 8.13 -5.37
C GLY A 138 -10.96 7.68 -6.01
N LEU A 139 -12.04 7.63 -5.22
CA LEU A 139 -13.38 7.32 -5.74
C LEU A 139 -13.84 8.35 -6.77
N ILE A 140 -13.70 9.65 -6.46
CA ILE A 140 -14.04 10.75 -7.37
C ILE A 140 -13.21 10.65 -8.65
N ALA A 141 -11.89 10.48 -8.54
CA ALA A 141 -10.98 10.43 -9.69
C ALA A 141 -11.30 9.24 -10.62
N VAL A 142 -11.48 8.04 -10.08
CA VAL A 142 -11.87 6.86 -10.87
C VAL A 142 -13.23 7.05 -11.53
N THR A 143 -14.18 7.68 -10.84
CA THR A 143 -15.51 7.97 -11.40
C THR A 143 -15.41 8.96 -12.56
N LEU A 144 -14.67 10.06 -12.40
CA LEU A 144 -14.46 11.06 -13.45
C LEU A 144 -13.76 10.47 -14.67
N GLU A 145 -12.75 9.63 -14.47
CA GLU A 145 -12.06 8.90 -15.54
C GLU A 145 -13.04 7.98 -16.27
N SER A 146 -13.85 7.20 -15.55
CA SER A 146 -14.85 6.32 -16.18
C SER A 146 -15.88 7.07 -17.02
N LEU A 147 -16.18 8.33 -16.68
CA LEU A 147 -17.11 9.19 -17.43
C LEU A 147 -16.44 9.86 -18.64
N SER A 148 -15.14 10.16 -18.56
CA SER A 148 -14.38 10.79 -19.66
C SER A 148 -14.04 9.83 -20.79
N TYR A 149 -13.97 8.52 -20.53
CA TYR A 149 -13.73 7.48 -21.54
C TYR A 149 -14.83 7.33 -22.61
N ASN A 150 -15.91 8.13 -22.57
CA ASN A 150 -16.97 8.13 -23.60
C ASN A 150 -16.63 8.89 -24.89
N PHE A 151 -15.40 9.39 -25.07
CA PHE A 151 -14.97 9.99 -26.34
C PHE A 151 -13.67 9.35 -26.84
N GLN A 152 -13.78 8.42 -27.78
CA GLN A 152 -12.68 8.04 -28.66
C GLN A 152 -12.83 8.78 -29.98
N LEU A 153 -11.85 9.62 -30.31
CA LEU A 153 -11.72 10.22 -31.63
C LEU A 153 -11.28 9.12 -32.61
N VAL A 154 -12.22 8.60 -33.40
CA VAL A 154 -11.91 7.65 -34.47
C VAL A 154 -11.66 8.44 -35.75
N GLU A 155 -10.42 8.37 -36.25
CA GLU A 155 -10.07 8.93 -37.55
C GLU A 155 -10.76 8.11 -38.65
N LYS A 156 -11.68 8.73 -39.37
CA LYS A 156 -12.43 8.09 -40.45
C LYS A 156 -11.54 8.03 -41.69
N ARG A 157 -10.89 6.89 -41.94
CA ARG A 157 -10.19 6.64 -43.21
C ARG A 157 -11.24 6.52 -44.31
N HIS A 158 -11.23 7.49 -45.23
CA HIS A 158 -11.96 7.44 -46.51
C HIS A 158 -11.13 6.71 -47.57
#